data_AF-A0A4Y2IRY1-F1
#
_entry.id   AF-A0A4Y2IRY1-F1
#
_cell.length_a   1.000
_cell.length_b   1.000
_cell.length_c   1.000
_cell.angle_alpha   90.00
_cell.angle_beta   90.00
_cell.angle_gamma   90.00
#
_symmetry.space_group_name_H-M   'P 1'
#
loop_
_entity.id
_entity.type
_entity.pdbx_description
1 polymer ?
#
loop_
_entity_poly.entity_id
_entity_poly.type
_entity_poly.pdbx_seq_one_letter_code
_entity_poly.pdbx_strand_id
1 'polypeptide(L)'
;MLNVRNKNSSYFVEWIPNNVKTAVCDIPPRGLKMSATFIGNTTAIQGTIQKNFGTIHSYVPTKGFLALQYQEATADDEGDFEDEEQPVAD
;
A
#
# COMPACT_ATOMS: atom_id res chain seq x y z
N MET A 1 -16.60 -12.28 -15.95
CA MET A 1 -16.75 -11.80 -14.55
C MET A 1 -18.17 -11.54 -14.09
N LEU A 2 -19.15 -11.27 -14.98
CA LEU A 2 -20.53 -10.95 -14.57
C LEU A 2 -21.20 -12.02 -13.69
N ASN A 3 -21.12 -13.30 -14.06
CA ASN A 3 -21.71 -14.39 -13.27
C ASN A 3 -21.06 -14.54 -11.89
N VAL A 4 -19.75 -14.29 -11.78
CA VAL A 4 -19.03 -14.36 -10.50
C VAL A 4 -19.47 -13.22 -9.59
N ARG A 5 -19.59 -11.99 -10.12
CA ARG A 5 -20.14 -10.85 -9.39
C ARG A 5 -21.56 -11.15 -8.90
N ASN A 6 -22.43 -11.66 -9.78
CA ASN A 6 -23.83 -11.92 -9.45
C ASN A 6 -23.99 -13.01 -8.38
N LYS A 7 -23.16 -14.07 -8.42
CA LYS A 7 -23.15 -15.10 -7.37
C LYS A 7 -22.68 -14.60 -6.00
N ASN A 8 -21.89 -13.53 -5.99
CA ASN A 8 -21.21 -12.99 -4.81
C ASN A 8 -21.60 -11.52 -4.57
N SER A 9 -22.82 -11.12 -4.97
CA SER A 9 -23.22 -9.71 -5.04
C SER A 9 -23.05 -8.97 -3.71
N SER A 10 -23.24 -9.66 -2.59
CA SER A 10 -23.08 -9.11 -1.24
C SER A 10 -21.66 -8.61 -0.92
N TYR A 11 -20.63 -9.06 -1.64
CA TYR A 11 -19.25 -8.60 -1.44
C TYR A 11 -18.89 -7.36 -2.27
N PHE A 12 -19.79 -6.92 -3.16
CA PHE A 12 -19.58 -5.74 -4.01
C PHE A 12 -20.48 -4.60 -3.55
N VAL A 13 -19.92 -3.39 -3.53
CA VAL A 13 -20.71 -2.19 -3.23
C VAL A 13 -21.72 -1.90 -4.34
N GLU A 14 -22.97 -1.63 -3.98
CA GLU A 14 -24.07 -1.42 -4.94
C GLU A 14 -24.06 -0.02 -5.56
N TRP A 15 -23.54 0.97 -4.83
CA TRP A 15 -23.53 2.37 -5.24
C TRP A 15 -22.49 2.68 -6.34
N ILE A 16 -21.53 1.79 -6.59
CA ILE A 16 -20.65 1.85 -7.77
C ILE A 16 -21.08 0.79 -8.78
N PRO A 17 -21.81 1.14 -9.86
CA PRO A 17 -22.15 0.19 -10.89
C PRO A 17 -20.91 -0.27 -11.66
N ASN A 18 -20.85 -1.55 -12.02
CA ASN A 18 -19.79 -2.13 -12.87
C ASN A 18 -18.35 -1.86 -12.37
N ASN A 19 -18.15 -1.94 -11.05
CA ASN A 19 -16.87 -1.79 -10.35
C ASN A 19 -15.83 -2.90 -10.59
N VAL A 20 -16.12 -3.88 -11.44
CA VAL A 20 -15.17 -4.93 -11.85
C VAL A 20 -14.90 -4.79 -13.34
N LYS A 21 -13.62 -4.65 -13.68
CA LYS A 21 -13.12 -4.61 -15.07
C LYS A 21 -12.16 -5.76 -15.29
N THR A 22 -12.12 -6.25 -16.51
CA THR A 22 -11.24 -7.34 -16.92
C THR A 22 -10.52 -6.95 -18.21
N ALA A 23 -9.21 -7.13 -18.24
CA ALA A 23 -8.39 -7.03 -19.42
C ALA A 23 -7.77 -8.40 -19.73
N VAL A 24 -7.54 -8.67 -21.00
CA VAL A 24 -6.87 -9.88 -21.49
C VAL A 24 -5.65 -9.44 -22.26
N CYS A 25 -4.53 -10.13 -22.03
CA CYS A 25 -3.28 -9.92 -22.74
C CYS A 25 -2.95 -11.20 -23.53
N ASP A 26 -2.56 -11.05 -24.79
CA ASP A 26 -2.23 -12.18 -25.66
C ASP A 26 -0.85 -12.78 -25.37
N ILE A 27 0.06 -11.97 -24.81
CA ILE A 27 1.43 -12.39 -24.50
C ILE A 27 1.51 -12.80 -23.01
N PRO A 28 1.70 -14.10 -22.70
CA PRO A 28 1.84 -14.56 -21.32
C PRO A 28 3.25 -14.27 -20.76
N PRO A 29 3.42 -14.27 -19.43
CA PRO A 29 4.73 -14.13 -18.80
C PRO A 29 5.63 -15.34 -19.11
N ARG A 30 6.95 -15.12 -19.08
CA ARG A 30 7.95 -16.17 -19.39
C ARG A 30 7.80 -17.37 -18.47
N GLY A 31 7.79 -18.57 -19.06
CA GLY A 31 7.72 -19.84 -18.31
C GLY A 31 6.30 -20.30 -17.93
N LEU A 32 5.26 -19.51 -18.22
CA LEU A 32 3.86 -19.86 -17.94
C LEU A 32 3.02 -19.81 -19.23
N LYS A 33 2.07 -20.74 -19.36
CA LYS A 33 1.10 -20.75 -20.47
C LYS A 33 -0.04 -19.74 -20.27
N MET A 34 -0.33 -19.39 -19.01
CA MET A 34 -1.40 -18.46 -18.63
C MET A 34 -1.07 -17.86 -17.26
N SER A 35 -1.47 -16.61 -17.04
CA SER A 35 -1.42 -15.95 -15.74
C SER A 35 -2.61 -15.00 -15.60
N ALA A 36 -3.01 -14.72 -14.37
CA ALA A 36 -4.04 -13.74 -14.06
C ALA A 36 -3.58 -12.88 -12.87
N THR A 37 -3.71 -11.57 -13.00
CA THR A 37 -3.41 -10.61 -11.94
C THR A 37 -4.71 -9.94 -11.51
N PHE A 38 -4.99 -9.94 -10.21
CA PHE A 38 -6.15 -9.28 -9.64
C PHE A 38 -5.71 -8.06 -8.83
N ILE A 39 -6.27 -6.90 -9.17
CA ILE A 39 -6.08 -5.65 -8.42
C ILE A 39 -7.45 -5.29 -7.85
N GLY A 40 -7.56 -5.34 -6.52
CA GLY A 40 -8.80 -5.06 -5.81
C GLY A 40 -8.61 -3.96 -4.77
N ASN A 41 -9.44 -2.93 -4.86
CA ASN A 41 -9.62 -1.99 -3.75
C ASN A 41 -10.74 -2.53 -2.85
N THR A 42 -10.37 -3.02 -1.67
CA THR A 42 -11.28 -3.70 -0.74
C THR A 42 -11.14 -3.11 0.66
N THR A 43 -12.25 -3.03 1.39
CA THR A 43 -12.26 -2.67 2.81
C THR A 43 -11.50 -3.66 3.66
N ALA A 44 -11.22 -4.89 3.18
CA ALA A 44 -10.42 -5.87 3.91
C ALA A 44 -8.98 -5.41 4.20
N ILE A 45 -8.44 -4.43 3.44
CA ILE A 45 -7.09 -3.88 3.67
C ILE A 45 -6.92 -3.31 5.08
N GLN A 46 -8.02 -2.84 5.69
CA GLN A 46 -8.02 -2.30 7.04
C GLN A 46 -7.48 -3.30 8.08
N GLY A 47 -7.73 -4.61 7.90
CA GLY A 47 -7.27 -5.62 8.87
C GLY A 47 -5.75 -5.74 8.91
N THR A 48 -5.10 -5.72 7.75
CA THR A 48 -3.64 -5.71 7.65
C THR A 48 -3.05 -4.43 8.23
N ILE A 49 -3.65 -3.28 7.89
CA ILE A 49 -3.21 -1.98 8.38
C ILE A 49 -3.35 -1.90 9.91
N GLN A 50 -4.50 -2.31 10.47
CA GLN A 50 -4.73 -2.34 11.92
C GLN A 50 -3.74 -3.27 12.64
N LYS A 51 -3.44 -4.44 12.07
CA LYS A 51 -2.42 -5.35 12.62
C LYS A 51 -1.05 -4.68 12.67
N ASN A 52 -0.63 -4.03 11.58
CA ASN A 52 0.64 -3.32 11.53
C ASN A 52 0.70 -2.20 12.58
N PHE A 53 -0.36 -1.41 12.73
CA PHE A 53 -0.43 -0.38 13.77
C PHE A 53 -0.41 -0.94 15.18
N GLY A 54 -1.11 -2.06 15.44
CA GLY A 54 -1.04 -2.74 16.74
C GLY A 54 0.38 -3.21 17.07
N THR A 55 1.08 -3.75 16.07
CA THR A 55 2.49 -4.13 16.18
C THR A 55 3.37 -2.91 16.45
N ILE A 56 3.26 -1.83 15.68
CA ILE A 56 4.02 -0.59 15.90
C ILE A 56 3.77 -0.05 17.31
N HIS A 57 2.50 0.06 17.71
CA HIS A 57 2.11 0.54 19.04
C HIS A 57 2.71 -0.30 20.17
N SER A 58 2.87 -1.62 19.97
CA SER A 58 3.53 -2.48 20.96
C SER A 58 5.02 -2.19 21.14
N TYR A 59 5.69 -1.68 20.10
CA TYR A 59 7.11 -1.34 20.14
C TYR A 59 7.39 0.06 20.67
N VAL A 60 6.47 1.02 20.50
CA VAL A 60 6.61 2.41 20.99
C VAL A 60 7.01 2.52 22.48
N PRO A 61 6.40 1.79 23.43
CA PRO A 61 6.83 1.86 24.83
C PRO A 61 8.16 1.15 25.12
N THR A 62 8.74 0.42 24.16
CA THR A 62 10.01 -0.28 24.33
C THR A 62 11.16 0.71 24.10
N LYS A 63 11.92 1.02 25.17
CA LYS A 63 13.03 2.00 25.16
C LYS A 63 14.03 1.83 24.01
N GLY A 64 14.24 0.60 23.53
CA GLY A 64 15.14 0.32 22.41
C GLY A 64 14.65 0.85 21.06
N PHE A 65 13.33 0.87 20.80
CA PHE A 65 12.79 1.36 19.53
C PHE A 65 12.91 2.88 19.42
N LEU A 66 12.57 3.61 20.49
CA LEU A 66 12.73 5.07 20.53
C LEU A 66 14.20 5.49 20.47
N ALA A 67 15.09 4.81 21.22
CA ALA A 67 16.52 5.15 21.22
C ALA A 67 17.16 5.05 19.82
N LEU A 68 16.77 4.05 19.02
CA LEU A 68 17.23 3.91 17.64
C LEU A 68 16.73 5.07 16.75
N GLN A 69 15.46 5.48 16.89
CA GLN A 69 14.93 6.61 16.11
C GLN A 69 15.57 7.95 16.47
N TYR A 70 15.85 8.20 17.76
CA TYR A 70 16.56 9.42 18.16
C TYR A 70 17.99 9.46 17.60
N GLN A 71 18.67 8.30 17.56
CA GLN A 71 20.04 8.22 17.06
C GLN A 71 20.13 8.46 15.55
N GLU A 72 19.14 8.01 14.77
CA GLU A 72 19.01 8.34 13.34
C GLU A 72 18.68 9.82 13.14
N ALA A 73 17.69 10.38 13.86
CA ALA A 73 17.29 11.78 13.70
C ALA A 73 18.41 12.78 14.05
N THR A 74 19.27 12.48 15.03
CA THR A 74 20.44 13.32 15.34
C THR A 74 21.59 13.19 14.34
N ALA A 75 21.64 12.08 13.59
CA ALA A 75 22.66 11.90 12.55
C ALA A 75 22.31 12.66 11.26
N ASP A 76 21.02 12.83 10.98
CA ASP A 76 20.52 13.54 9.80
C ASP A 76 20.54 15.08 9.98
N ASP A 77 20.42 15.59 11.20
CA ASP A 77 20.38 17.04 11.50
C ASP A 77 21.77 17.71 11.52
N GLU A 78 22.86 16.94 11.55
CA GLU A 78 24.24 17.49 11.50
C GLU A 78 24.77 17.74 10.07
N GLY A 79 24.02 17.36 9.02
CA GLY A 79 24.53 17.34 7.63
C GLY A 79 23.84 18.22 6.58
N ASP A 80 22.63 18.74 6.82
CA ASP A 80 21.74 19.21 5.75
C ASP A 80 21.44 20.73 5.72
N PHE A 81 22.20 21.57 6.44
CA PHE A 81 21.93 23.02 6.50
C PHE A 81 22.71 23.92 5.53
N GLU A 82 23.56 23.39 4.64
CA GLU A 82 24.41 24.27 3.79
C GLU A 82 23.94 24.48 2.34
N ASP A 83 23.02 23.70 1.78
CA ASP A 83 22.70 23.86 0.35
C ASP A 83 21.24 23.54 0.01
N GLU A 84 20.32 24.51 0.11
CA GLU A 84 19.10 24.54 -0.73
C GLU A 84 18.30 25.86 -0.59
N GLU A 85 18.87 26.98 -1.03
CA GLU A 85 18.09 28.18 -1.37
C GLU A 85 18.43 28.63 -2.81
N GLN A 86 17.82 27.98 -3.79
CA GLN A 86 17.77 28.44 -5.18
C GLN A 86 16.29 28.54 -5.59
N PRO A 87 15.75 29.75 -5.84
CA PRO A 87 14.37 29.91 -6.26
C PRO A 87 14.20 29.41 -7.70
N VAL A 88 13.33 28.41 -7.90
CA VAL A 88 12.89 27.97 -9.22
C VAL A 88 11.94 29.03 -9.78
N ALA A 89 12.30 29.65 -10.91
CA ALA A 89 11.44 30.59 -11.63
C ALA A 89 10.29 29.85 -12.35
N ASP A 90 9.13 30.51 -12.40
CA ASP A 90 7.83 30.04 -12.91
C ASP A 90 7.83 29.38 -14.31
#